data_AF-A0A960NI34-F1
#
_entry.id   AF-A0A960NI34-F1
#
_cell.length_a   1.000
_cell.length_b   1.000
_cell.length_c   1.000
_cell.angle_alpha   90.00
_cell.angle_beta   90.00
_cell.angle_gamma   90.00
#
_symmetry.space_group_name_H-M   'P 1'
#
loop_
_entity.id
_entity.type
_entity.pdbx_description
1 polymer ?
#
loop_
_entity_poly.entity_id
_entity_poly.type
_entity_poly.pdbx_seq_one_letter_code
_entity_poly.pdbx_strand_id
1 'polypeptide(L)'
;MDPGHFPEARRDPLAWVVSLLRAVADRPPRFGCFGLHEWAMVYRSDSVRHPQLPLRYTVEETANIVDALPIACSHYDAFRFFTPAARPRNRLQPDLASRIDLEQCGCLHVNMDLYKWSPMFYPWISSDLIADCFLLALRIREVDMRASPYDLTGLGLDPIPIETEEGRCQYVEWQKTFSAEAAPLRQRLIEALAELIRLTGRA
;
A
#
# COMPACT_ATOMS: atom_id res chain seq x y z
N MET A 1 -10.26 24.36 13.70
CA MET A 1 -10.86 23.63 14.85
C MET A 1 -10.00 23.86 16.06
N ASP A 2 -10.60 24.03 17.24
CA ASP A 2 -9.83 24.19 18.48
C ASP A 2 -9.12 22.87 18.83
N PRO A 3 -7.77 22.84 18.91
CA PRO A 3 -7.00 21.67 19.29
C PRO A 3 -7.38 21.13 20.68
N GLY A 4 -7.87 21.97 21.60
CA GLY A 4 -8.32 21.56 22.94
C GLY A 4 -9.45 20.53 22.93
N HIS A 5 -10.18 20.41 21.81
CA HIS A 5 -11.25 19.42 21.62
C HIS A 5 -10.78 18.11 20.99
N PHE A 6 -9.47 17.90 20.79
CA PHE A 6 -8.97 16.65 20.24
C PHE A 6 -9.20 15.48 21.23
N PRO A 7 -9.87 14.39 20.81
CA PRO A 7 -10.20 13.28 21.73
C PRO A 7 -8.96 12.59 22.28
N GLU A 8 -8.92 12.38 23.60
CA GLU A 8 -7.80 11.72 24.29
C GLU A 8 -7.51 10.32 23.73
N ALA A 9 -8.56 9.54 23.42
CA ALA A 9 -8.45 8.21 22.82
C ALA A 9 -7.79 8.21 21.42
N ARG A 10 -7.61 9.37 20.77
CA ARG A 10 -6.96 9.50 19.45
C ARG A 10 -5.50 9.94 19.53
N ARG A 11 -4.96 10.22 20.72
CA ARG A 11 -3.56 10.63 20.91
C ARG A 11 -2.57 9.51 20.58
N ASP A 12 -2.81 8.30 21.08
CA ASP A 12 -1.91 7.17 20.79
C ASP A 12 -1.94 6.78 19.29
N PRO A 13 -3.11 6.66 18.63
CA PRO A 13 -3.16 6.50 17.17
C PRO A 13 -2.45 7.63 16.40
N LEU A 14 -2.57 8.88 16.84
CA LEU A 14 -1.89 10.02 16.23
C LEU A 14 -0.36 9.86 16.32
N ALA A 15 0.15 9.60 17.52
CA ALA A 15 1.58 9.39 17.74
C ALA A 15 2.11 8.19 16.94
N TRP A 16 1.35 7.09 16.91
CA TRP A 16 1.71 5.89 16.16
C TRP A 16 1.78 6.15 14.64
N VAL A 17 0.79 6.85 14.06
CA VAL A 17 0.80 7.19 12.63
C VAL A 17 1.99 8.09 12.29
N VAL A 18 2.30 9.10 13.12
CA VAL A 18 3.49 9.95 12.90
C VAL A 18 4.77 9.12 12.91
N SER A 19 4.93 8.21 13.88
CA SER A 19 6.07 7.30 13.95
C SER A 19 6.19 6.41 12.71
N LEU A 20 5.07 5.84 12.24
CA LEU A 20 5.05 5.03 11.02
C LEU A 20 5.47 5.83 9.79
N LEU A 21 4.87 7.01 9.58
CA LEU A 21 5.16 7.83 8.41
C LEU A 21 6.61 8.29 8.36
N ARG A 22 7.20 8.67 9.52
CA ARG A 22 8.62 9.00 9.63
C ARG A 22 9.51 7.81 9.31
N ALA A 23 9.23 6.66 9.92
CA ALA A 23 9.99 5.44 9.68
C ALA A 23 10.00 5.06 8.19
N VAL A 24 8.85 5.19 7.51
CA VAL A 24 8.72 4.99 6.05
C VAL A 24 9.47 6.05 5.24
N ALA A 25 9.49 7.30 5.68
CA ALA A 25 10.20 8.39 5.00
C ALA A 25 11.72 8.23 5.05
N ASP A 26 12.26 7.76 6.18
CA ASP A 26 13.70 7.73 6.45
C ASP A 26 14.44 6.55 5.79
N ARG A 27 13.71 5.52 5.33
CA ARG A 27 14.31 4.32 4.74
C ARG A 27 14.51 4.44 3.22
N PRO A 28 15.60 3.84 2.68
CA PRO A 28 15.76 3.69 1.24
C PRO A 28 14.61 2.90 0.61
N PRO A 29 14.10 3.30 -0.56
CA PRO A 29 13.00 2.59 -1.20
C PRO A 29 13.40 1.19 -1.67
N ARG A 30 12.46 0.25 -1.56
CA ARG A 30 12.56 -1.11 -2.11
C ARG A 30 11.42 -1.35 -3.10
N PHE A 31 11.77 -1.89 -4.26
CA PHE A 31 10.86 -2.11 -5.39
C PHE A 31 10.68 -3.60 -5.76
N GLY A 32 10.99 -4.51 -4.83
CA GLY A 32 11.09 -5.95 -5.13
C GLY A 32 9.81 -6.79 -4.99
N CYS A 33 8.65 -6.18 -4.71
CA CYS A 33 7.37 -6.91 -4.59
C CYS A 33 6.73 -7.16 -5.97
N PHE A 34 6.97 -6.27 -6.94
CA PHE A 34 6.45 -6.31 -8.30
C PHE A 34 4.92 -6.45 -8.44
N GLY A 35 4.12 -6.24 -7.38
CA GLY A 35 2.67 -6.44 -7.42
C GLY A 35 2.23 -7.88 -7.14
N LEU A 36 3.15 -8.80 -6.84
CA LEU A 36 2.86 -10.22 -6.61
C LEU A 36 2.00 -10.50 -5.37
N HIS A 37 1.71 -9.50 -4.54
CA HIS A 37 0.85 -9.66 -3.38
C HIS A 37 -0.59 -10.03 -3.78
N GLU A 38 -1.15 -9.50 -4.87
CA GLU A 38 -2.49 -9.91 -5.32
C GLU A 38 -2.48 -11.32 -5.92
N TRP A 39 -1.39 -11.72 -6.58
CA TRP A 39 -1.20 -13.07 -7.10
C TRP A 39 -1.09 -14.10 -5.98
N ALA A 40 -0.45 -13.73 -4.87
CA ALA A 40 -0.39 -14.52 -3.65
C ALA A 40 -1.77 -14.71 -2.97
N MET A 41 -2.74 -13.84 -3.23
CA MET A 41 -4.11 -13.98 -2.70
C MET A 41 -4.95 -15.00 -3.47
N VAL A 42 -4.54 -15.36 -4.69
CA VAL A 42 -5.23 -16.37 -5.54
C VAL A 42 -4.38 -17.63 -5.78
N TYR A 43 -3.17 -17.68 -5.24
CA TYR A 43 -2.24 -18.79 -5.40
C TYR A 43 -2.81 -20.12 -4.87
N ARG A 44 -2.99 -21.09 -5.77
CA ARG A 44 -3.54 -22.44 -5.51
C ARG A 44 -4.85 -22.39 -4.71
N SER A 45 -5.75 -21.50 -5.12
CA SER A 45 -7.06 -21.31 -4.50
C SER A 45 -8.15 -21.23 -5.55
N ASP A 46 -9.24 -21.96 -5.33
CA ASP A 46 -10.48 -21.84 -6.14
C ASP A 46 -11.38 -20.70 -5.63
N SER A 47 -11.08 -20.15 -4.46
CA SER A 47 -11.77 -18.98 -3.90
C SER A 47 -10.94 -17.73 -4.19
N VAL A 48 -11.50 -16.83 -4.99
CA VAL A 48 -10.90 -15.53 -5.32
C VAL A 48 -11.64 -14.40 -4.62
N ARG A 49 -10.92 -13.31 -4.33
CA ARG A 49 -11.46 -12.14 -3.60
C ARG A 49 -12.47 -11.35 -4.42
N HIS A 50 -12.31 -11.35 -5.74
CA HIS A 50 -13.18 -10.64 -6.68
C HIS A 50 -13.83 -11.63 -7.66
N PRO A 51 -14.83 -12.43 -7.22
CA PRO A 51 -15.44 -13.47 -8.04
C PRO A 51 -16.19 -12.92 -9.27
N GLN A 52 -16.51 -11.63 -9.28
CA GLN A 52 -17.14 -10.93 -10.39
C GLN A 52 -16.17 -10.55 -11.53
N LEU A 53 -14.86 -10.71 -11.33
CA LEU A 53 -13.83 -10.37 -12.30
C LEU A 53 -13.16 -11.65 -12.83
N PRO A 54 -12.97 -11.77 -14.17
CA PRO A 54 -12.22 -12.90 -14.72
C PRO A 54 -10.74 -12.84 -14.30
N LEU A 55 -10.09 -14.01 -14.24
CA LEU A 55 -8.63 -14.10 -14.10
C LEU A 55 -7.97 -14.11 -15.49
N ARG A 56 -6.76 -13.56 -15.58
CA ARG A 56 -5.92 -13.56 -16.80
C ARG A 56 -5.41 -14.95 -17.15
N TYR A 57 -5.29 -15.82 -16.16
CA TYR A 57 -4.69 -17.14 -16.23
C TYR A 57 -5.54 -18.15 -15.47
N THR A 58 -5.38 -19.42 -15.80
CA THR A 58 -5.93 -20.51 -15.00
C THR A 58 -5.28 -20.56 -13.61
N VAL A 59 -5.87 -21.32 -12.69
CA VAL A 59 -5.31 -21.54 -11.34
C VAL A 59 -3.91 -22.16 -11.41
N GLU A 60 -3.69 -23.10 -12.34
CA GLU A 60 -2.40 -23.77 -12.52
C GLU A 60 -1.33 -22.85 -13.09
N GLU A 61 -1.65 -22.08 -14.14
CA GLU A 61 -0.73 -21.09 -14.72
C GLU A 61 -0.37 -20.00 -13.70
N THR A 62 -1.36 -19.51 -12.94
CA THR A 62 -1.14 -18.56 -11.85
C THR A 62 -0.20 -19.13 -10.79
N ALA A 63 -0.38 -20.41 -10.43
CA ALA A 63 0.52 -21.08 -9.49
C ALA A 63 1.95 -21.16 -10.04
N ASN A 64 2.13 -21.52 -11.31
CA ASN A 64 3.44 -21.57 -11.95
C ASN A 64 4.16 -20.21 -11.95
N ILE A 65 3.43 -19.12 -12.21
CA ILE A 65 3.97 -17.75 -12.17
C ILE A 65 4.45 -17.40 -10.74
N VAL A 66 3.61 -17.64 -9.73
CA VAL A 66 3.95 -17.38 -8.32
C VAL A 66 5.06 -18.32 -7.84
N ASP A 67 5.16 -19.53 -8.39
CA ASP A 67 6.20 -20.48 -8.07
C ASP A 67 7.57 -20.04 -8.59
N ALA A 68 7.60 -19.39 -9.76
CA ALA A 68 8.82 -18.91 -10.42
C ALA A 68 9.35 -17.56 -9.89
N LEU A 69 8.54 -16.76 -9.21
CA LEU A 69 8.89 -15.40 -8.80
C LEU A 69 9.02 -15.23 -7.28
N PRO A 70 9.94 -14.38 -6.80
CA PRO A 70 10.11 -14.15 -5.38
C PRO A 70 9.02 -13.23 -4.82
N ILE A 71 8.24 -13.75 -3.86
CA ILE A 71 7.27 -12.92 -3.12
C ILE A 71 8.01 -12.24 -1.96
N ALA A 72 7.98 -10.90 -1.93
CA ALA A 72 8.67 -10.08 -0.92
C ALA A 72 7.79 -8.92 -0.44
N CYS A 73 6.49 -9.17 -0.27
CA CYS A 73 5.54 -8.16 0.20
C CYS A 73 5.87 -7.77 1.64
N SER A 74 6.06 -6.48 1.88
CA SER A 74 6.33 -5.93 3.21
C SER A 74 5.11 -5.27 3.85
N HIS A 75 4.00 -5.20 3.12
CA HIS A 75 2.80 -4.49 3.54
C HIS A 75 1.80 -5.45 4.20
N TYR A 76 1.57 -5.25 5.50
CA TYR A 76 0.73 -6.14 6.29
C TYR A 76 -0.72 -6.25 5.79
N ASP A 77 -1.34 -5.14 5.38
CA ASP A 77 -2.75 -5.17 4.98
C ASP A 77 -2.97 -5.89 3.64
N ALA A 78 -1.94 -6.12 2.84
CA ALA A 78 -1.97 -7.06 1.72
C ALA A 78 -1.65 -8.49 2.20
N PHE A 79 -0.56 -8.66 2.96
CA PHE A 79 -0.09 -9.98 3.42
C PHE A 79 -1.16 -10.77 4.19
N ARG A 80 -2.00 -10.10 4.99
CA ARG A 80 -3.07 -10.76 5.75
C ARG A 80 -4.14 -11.46 4.89
N PHE A 81 -4.17 -11.21 3.58
CA PHE A 81 -5.08 -11.85 2.63
C PHE A 81 -4.42 -12.98 1.82
N PHE A 82 -3.13 -13.24 2.01
CA PHE A 82 -2.46 -14.33 1.28
C PHE A 82 -3.12 -15.67 1.59
N THR A 83 -3.19 -16.53 0.57
CA THR A 83 -3.64 -17.90 0.76
C THR A 83 -2.72 -18.61 1.76
N PRO A 84 -3.22 -19.63 2.50
CA PRO A 84 -2.38 -20.41 3.40
C PRO A 84 -1.12 -20.97 2.71
N ALA A 85 -1.22 -21.34 1.43
CA ALA A 85 -0.11 -21.84 0.64
C ALA A 85 0.90 -20.76 0.22
N ALA A 86 0.46 -19.50 0.03
CA ALA A 86 1.35 -18.41 -0.36
C ALA A 86 2.10 -17.78 0.83
N ARG A 87 1.52 -17.77 2.03
CA ARG A 87 2.12 -17.19 3.24
C ARG A 87 3.57 -17.63 3.50
N PRO A 88 3.91 -18.93 3.54
CA PRO A 88 5.29 -19.37 3.81
C PRO A 88 6.27 -19.02 2.67
N ARG A 89 5.76 -18.67 1.47
CA ARG A 89 6.59 -18.27 0.33
C ARG A 89 7.04 -16.80 0.41
N ASN A 90 6.33 -15.97 1.16
CA ASN A 90 6.72 -14.57 1.32
C ASN A 90 8.02 -14.48 2.14
N ARG A 91 9.04 -13.84 1.57
CA ARG A 91 10.34 -13.64 2.23
C ARG A 91 10.23 -12.89 3.55
N LEU A 92 9.22 -12.04 3.68
CA LEU A 92 8.88 -11.31 4.89
C LEU A 92 7.63 -11.94 5.51
N GLN A 93 7.48 -11.82 6.83
CA GLN A 93 6.25 -12.24 7.52
C GLN A 93 5.65 -11.05 8.27
N PRO A 94 5.09 -10.05 7.56
CA PRO A 94 4.54 -8.88 8.22
C PRO A 94 3.35 -9.25 9.12
N ASP A 95 3.31 -8.63 10.29
CA ASP A 95 2.18 -8.60 11.21
C ASP A 95 1.79 -7.15 11.53
N LEU A 96 0.80 -6.98 12.42
CA LEU A 96 0.35 -5.66 12.86
C LEU A 96 1.45 -4.82 13.53
N ALA A 97 2.31 -5.45 14.33
CA ALA A 97 3.33 -4.77 15.12
C ALA A 97 4.52 -4.34 14.26
N SER A 98 4.88 -5.17 13.28
CA SER A 98 6.03 -4.98 12.39
C SER A 98 5.84 -3.92 11.29
N ARG A 99 4.65 -3.28 11.18
CA ARG A 99 4.39 -2.25 10.14
C ARG A 99 5.44 -1.15 10.14
N ILE A 100 5.79 -0.66 11.33
CA ILE A 100 6.81 0.39 11.48
C ILE A 100 8.15 -0.09 10.91
N ASP A 101 8.52 -1.35 11.11
CA ASP A 101 9.81 -1.89 10.68
C ASP A 101 9.83 -2.28 9.20
N LEU A 102 8.71 -2.76 8.66
CA LEU A 102 8.67 -3.42 7.36
C LEU A 102 8.08 -2.59 6.23
N GLU A 103 7.13 -1.69 6.46
CA GLU A 103 6.49 -0.94 5.37
C GLU A 103 7.52 -0.17 4.54
N GLN A 104 7.41 -0.17 3.21
CA GLN A 104 8.42 0.42 2.33
C GLN A 104 7.85 1.58 1.54
N CYS A 105 8.58 2.70 1.46
CA CYS A 105 8.19 3.86 0.65
C CYS A 105 8.14 3.57 -0.87
N GLY A 106 8.82 2.51 -1.33
CA GLY A 106 8.70 2.01 -2.71
C GLY A 106 7.45 1.14 -2.96
N CYS A 107 6.68 0.80 -1.94
CA CYS A 107 5.45 0.02 -2.08
C CYS A 107 4.29 0.93 -2.52
N LEU A 108 3.57 0.52 -3.58
CA LEU A 108 2.36 1.21 -4.02
C LEU A 108 1.33 1.36 -2.87
N HIS A 109 1.14 0.30 -2.08
CA HIS A 109 0.16 0.29 -0.99
C HIS A 109 0.50 1.26 0.13
N VAL A 110 1.77 1.33 0.52
CA VAL A 110 2.21 2.27 1.57
C VAL A 110 2.01 3.72 1.12
N ASN A 111 2.12 3.98 -0.19
CA ASN A 111 1.85 5.30 -0.77
C ASN A 111 0.33 5.58 -0.89
N MET A 112 -0.50 4.58 -1.22
CA MET A 112 -1.97 4.69 -1.14
C MET A 112 -2.45 4.95 0.29
N ASP A 113 -1.78 4.35 1.28
CA ASP A 113 -2.13 4.43 2.69
C ASP A 113 -2.04 5.84 3.26
N LEU A 114 -1.38 6.80 2.59
CA LEU A 114 -1.50 8.23 2.93
C LEU A 114 -2.97 8.69 2.94
N TYR A 115 -3.80 8.17 2.03
CA TYR A 115 -5.24 8.44 2.03
C TYR A 115 -5.99 7.67 3.12
N LYS A 116 -5.50 6.52 3.56
CA LYS A 116 -6.09 5.78 4.68
C LYS A 116 -5.84 6.51 6.01
N TRP A 117 -4.63 7.03 6.20
CA TRP A 117 -4.23 7.68 7.45
C TRP A 117 -4.75 9.12 7.59
N SER A 118 -4.78 9.90 6.51
CA SER A 118 -5.17 11.31 6.58
C SER A 118 -6.59 11.57 7.12
N PRO A 119 -7.69 10.95 6.63
CA PRO A 119 -9.04 11.24 7.11
C PRO A 119 -9.26 10.82 8.57
N MET A 120 -8.41 9.94 9.12
CA MET A 120 -8.44 9.59 10.55
C MET A 120 -8.19 10.78 11.46
N PHE A 121 -7.76 11.93 10.96
CA PHE A 121 -7.50 13.15 11.75
C PHE A 121 -8.30 14.36 11.27
N TYR A 122 -9.28 14.18 10.38
CA TYR A 122 -10.29 15.20 10.13
C TYR A 122 -11.12 15.46 11.41
N PRO A 123 -11.55 16.70 11.70
CA PRO A 123 -11.30 17.97 10.97
C PRO A 123 -10.04 18.75 11.40
N TRP A 124 -9.08 18.10 12.07
CA TRP A 124 -7.87 18.76 12.57
C TRP A 124 -6.72 18.85 11.55
N ILE A 125 -6.86 18.20 10.40
CA ILE A 125 -5.98 18.40 9.24
C ILE A 125 -6.76 18.94 8.04
N SER A 126 -6.06 19.59 7.11
CA SER A 126 -6.68 20.19 5.91
C SER A 126 -7.36 19.14 5.03
N SER A 127 -8.58 19.43 4.58
CA SER A 127 -9.28 18.65 3.56
C SER A 127 -8.54 18.63 2.22
N ASP A 128 -7.79 19.68 1.89
CA ASP A 128 -7.00 19.73 0.66
C ASP A 128 -5.89 18.68 0.68
N LEU A 129 -5.25 18.48 1.84
CA LEU A 129 -4.25 17.42 2.00
C LEU A 129 -4.87 16.02 1.90
N ILE A 130 -6.08 15.83 2.44
CA ILE A 130 -6.83 14.56 2.29
C ILE A 130 -7.16 14.32 0.81
N ALA A 131 -7.60 15.35 0.08
CA ALA A 131 -7.90 15.27 -1.34
C ALA A 131 -6.63 14.97 -2.18
N ASP A 132 -5.51 15.61 -1.89
CA ASP A 132 -4.22 15.31 -2.53
C ASP A 132 -3.82 13.83 -2.33
N CYS A 133 -3.93 13.33 -1.09
CA CYS A 133 -3.67 11.92 -0.80
C CYS A 133 -4.62 10.98 -1.55
N PHE A 134 -5.91 11.34 -1.63
CA PHE A 134 -6.91 10.58 -2.37
C PHE A 134 -6.61 10.49 -3.86
N LEU A 135 -6.28 11.62 -4.50
CA LEU A 135 -5.96 11.68 -5.92
C LEU A 135 -4.71 10.85 -6.25
N LEU A 136 -3.70 10.87 -5.37
CA LEU A 136 -2.55 9.97 -5.50
C LEU A 136 -2.99 8.50 -5.37
N ALA A 137 -3.79 8.16 -4.35
CA ALA A 137 -4.25 6.79 -4.12
C ALA A 137 -5.07 6.24 -5.30
N LEU A 138 -5.88 7.07 -5.97
CA LEU A 138 -6.62 6.68 -7.18
C LEU A 138 -5.69 6.30 -8.33
N ARG A 139 -4.67 7.14 -8.62
CA ARG A 139 -3.70 6.84 -9.69
C ARG A 139 -2.89 5.58 -9.39
N ILE A 140 -2.49 5.39 -8.13
CA ILE A 140 -1.79 4.17 -7.72
C ILE A 140 -2.69 2.94 -7.86
N ARG A 141 -3.97 3.05 -7.47
CA ARG A 141 -4.96 1.97 -7.57
C ARG A 141 -5.11 1.47 -9.01
N GLU A 142 -5.07 2.36 -9.99
CA GLU A 142 -5.10 1.96 -11.41
C GLU A 142 -3.92 1.03 -11.75
N VAL A 143 -2.70 1.41 -11.37
CA VAL A 143 -1.50 0.59 -11.63
C VAL A 143 -1.53 -0.72 -10.86
N ASP A 144 -1.99 -0.72 -9.61
CA ASP A 144 -2.17 -1.93 -8.80
C ASP A 144 -3.15 -2.91 -9.46
N MET A 145 -4.29 -2.40 -9.94
CA MET A 145 -5.30 -3.17 -10.66
C MET A 145 -4.74 -3.77 -11.96
N ARG A 146 -4.01 -2.97 -12.75
CA ARG A 146 -3.41 -3.42 -14.02
C ARG A 146 -2.34 -4.48 -13.83
N ALA A 147 -1.64 -4.49 -12.70
CA ALA A 147 -0.63 -5.51 -12.37
C ALA A 147 -1.21 -6.76 -11.69
N SER A 148 -2.52 -6.77 -11.39
CA SER A 148 -3.19 -7.86 -10.68
C SER A 148 -3.36 -9.12 -11.57
N PRO A 149 -3.73 -10.27 -10.99
CA PRO A 149 -4.04 -11.48 -11.77
C PRO A 149 -5.42 -11.41 -12.46
N TYR A 150 -6.22 -10.36 -12.22
CA TYR A 150 -7.54 -10.19 -12.80
C TYR A 150 -7.45 -9.53 -14.18
N ASP A 151 -8.31 -9.97 -15.10
CA ASP A 151 -8.48 -9.34 -16.40
C ASP A 151 -9.51 -8.20 -16.28
N LEU A 152 -9.01 -6.99 -16.49
CA LEU A 152 -9.77 -5.74 -16.37
C LEU A 152 -9.91 -5.02 -17.72
N THR A 153 -9.60 -5.69 -18.84
CA THR A 153 -9.70 -5.11 -20.18
C THR A 153 -11.12 -4.67 -20.50
N GLY A 154 -12.14 -5.40 -20.00
CA GLY A 154 -13.55 -5.00 -20.10
C GLY A 154 -13.91 -3.70 -19.36
N LEU A 155 -13.03 -3.21 -18.49
CA LEU A 155 -13.14 -1.91 -17.80
C LEU A 155 -12.20 -0.85 -18.41
N GLY A 156 -11.54 -1.15 -19.54
CA GLY A 156 -10.61 -0.24 -20.21
C GLY A 156 -9.21 -0.18 -19.59
N LEU A 157 -8.82 -1.19 -18.80
CA LEU A 157 -7.52 -1.25 -18.13
C LEU A 157 -6.63 -2.32 -18.76
N ASP A 158 -5.65 -1.88 -19.57
CA ASP A 158 -4.67 -2.79 -20.15
C ASP A 158 -3.70 -3.33 -19.08
N PRO A 159 -3.42 -4.64 -19.10
CA PRO A 159 -2.59 -5.28 -18.08
C PRO A 159 -1.14 -4.78 -18.13
N ILE A 160 -0.52 -4.71 -16.96
CA ILE A 160 0.93 -4.66 -16.79
C ILE A 160 1.40 -6.10 -16.53
N PRO A 161 2.03 -6.78 -17.50
CA PRO A 161 2.31 -8.20 -17.43
C PRO A 161 3.52 -8.51 -16.53
N ILE A 162 3.36 -8.40 -15.21
CA ILE A 162 4.45 -8.57 -14.22
C ILE A 162 5.03 -10.00 -14.16
N GLU A 163 4.40 -10.96 -14.82
CA GLU A 163 4.96 -12.30 -15.08
C GLU A 163 6.15 -12.24 -16.06
N THR A 164 6.21 -11.21 -16.90
CA THR A 164 7.33 -10.94 -17.83
C THR A 164 8.37 -10.00 -17.20
N GLU A 165 9.61 -10.05 -17.69
CA GLU A 165 10.66 -9.12 -17.25
C GLU A 165 10.34 -7.67 -17.61
N GLU A 166 9.85 -7.44 -18.83
CA GLU A 166 9.48 -6.11 -19.31
C GLU A 166 8.35 -5.48 -18.48
N GLY A 167 7.31 -6.25 -18.15
CA GLY A 167 6.23 -5.79 -17.29
C GLY A 167 6.69 -5.48 -15.86
N ARG A 168 7.66 -6.25 -15.31
CA ARG A 168 8.27 -5.90 -14.01
C ARG A 168 9.08 -4.61 -14.08
N CYS A 169 9.84 -4.39 -15.15
CA CYS A 169 10.55 -3.13 -15.38
C CYS A 169 9.57 -1.95 -15.44
N GLN A 170 8.47 -2.08 -16.21
CA GLN A 170 7.42 -1.07 -16.28
C GLN A 170 6.79 -0.81 -14.89
N TYR A 171 6.49 -1.86 -14.13
CA TYR A 171 5.93 -1.71 -12.78
C TYR A 171 6.89 -0.99 -11.83
N VAL A 172 8.18 -1.28 -11.89
CA VAL A 172 9.20 -0.59 -11.08
C VAL A 172 9.28 0.91 -11.40
N GLU A 173 9.17 1.30 -12.67
CA GLU A 173 9.13 2.72 -13.04
C GLU A 173 7.91 3.45 -12.48
N TRP A 174 6.74 2.79 -12.45
CA TRP A 174 5.57 3.30 -11.74
C TRP A 174 5.81 3.42 -10.24
N GLN A 175 6.41 2.40 -9.61
CA GLN A 175 6.72 2.46 -8.19
C GLN A 175 7.66 3.62 -7.85
N LYS A 176 8.68 3.87 -8.68
CA LYS A 176 9.59 5.01 -8.51
C LYS A 176 8.85 6.34 -8.63
N THR A 177 8.02 6.48 -9.66
CA THR A 177 7.19 7.68 -9.88
C THR A 177 6.31 7.96 -8.68
N PHE A 178 5.52 6.98 -8.23
CA PHE A 178 4.63 7.18 -7.09
C PHE A 178 5.36 7.33 -5.76
N SER A 179 6.52 6.69 -5.58
CA SER A 179 7.37 6.92 -4.40
C SER A 179 7.85 8.37 -4.34
N ALA A 180 8.24 8.95 -5.48
CA ALA A 180 8.68 10.34 -5.56
C ALA A 180 7.51 11.32 -5.33
N GLU A 181 6.35 11.07 -5.90
CA GLU A 181 5.15 11.89 -5.71
C GLU A 181 4.56 11.78 -4.29
N ALA A 182 4.64 10.60 -3.67
CA ALA A 182 4.17 10.38 -2.31
C ALA A 182 5.06 11.04 -1.26
N ALA A 183 6.35 11.22 -1.54
CA ALA A 183 7.31 11.80 -0.59
C ALA A 183 6.89 13.18 -0.05
N PRO A 184 6.57 14.19 -0.87
CA PRO A 184 6.12 15.49 -0.37
C PRO A 184 4.76 15.42 0.35
N LEU A 185 3.83 14.56 -0.08
CA LEU A 185 2.55 14.38 0.61
C LEU A 185 2.73 13.74 1.99
N ARG A 186 3.61 12.74 2.09
CA ARG A 186 4.00 12.10 3.36
C ARG A 186 4.59 13.13 4.31
N GLN A 187 5.49 13.98 3.81
CA GLN A 187 6.11 15.04 4.61
C GLN A 187 5.08 16.05 5.12
N ARG A 188 4.19 16.56 4.24
CA ARG A 188 3.09 17.45 4.63
C ARG A 188 2.17 16.82 5.68
N LEU A 189 1.89 15.52 5.56
CA LEU A 189 1.08 14.79 6.54
C LEU A 189 1.81 14.64 7.89
N ILE A 190 3.11 14.30 7.87
CA ILE A 190 3.93 14.26 9.09
C ILE A 190 3.91 15.60 9.82
N GLU A 191 4.09 16.71 9.09
CA GLU A 191 4.11 18.06 9.64
C GLU A 191 2.75 18.43 10.26
N ALA A 192 1.65 18.20 9.54
CA ALA A 192 0.30 18.49 10.04
C ALA A 192 -0.03 17.69 11.31
N LEU A 193 0.34 16.40 11.34
CA LEU A 193 0.08 15.54 12.49
C LEU A 193 1.01 15.84 13.67
N ALA A 194 2.28 16.16 13.43
CA ALA A 194 3.21 16.58 14.47
C ALA A 194 2.80 17.90 15.10
N GLU A 195 2.30 18.85 14.30
CA GLU A 195 1.73 20.09 14.79
C GLU A 195 0.49 19.83 15.65
N LEU A 196 -0.38 18.91 15.22
CA LEU A 196 -1.52 18.50 16.04
C LEU A 196 -1.09 17.89 17.38
N ILE A 197 -0.03 17.06 17.41
CA ILE A 197 0.55 16.57 18.66
C ILE A 197 1.01 17.73 19.54
N ARG A 198 1.73 18.72 18.97
CA ARG A 198 2.23 19.88 19.72
C ARG A 198 1.11 20.72 20.33
N LEU A 199 -0.01 20.88 19.62
CA LEU A 199 -1.16 21.65 20.07
C LEU A 199 -2.07 20.90 21.05
N THR A 200 -2.00 19.57 21.09
CA THR A 200 -2.88 18.70 21.91
C THR A 200 -2.16 18.00 23.07
N GLY A 201 -0.83 17.92 22.99
CA GLY A 201 0.06 17.57 24.08
C GLY A 201 0.11 18.75 25.05
N ARG A 202 -0.41 18.54 26.26
CA ARG A 202 -0.57 19.59 27.28
C ARG A 202 0.74 20.35 27.53
N ALA A 203 0.62 21.66 27.69
CA ALA A 203 1.49 22.46 28.56
C ALA A 203 1.42 21.97 30.02
#